data_AF-A0A9D8J0T8-F1
#
_entry.id   AF-A0A9D8J0T8-F1
#
_cell.length_a   1.000
_cell.length_b   1.000
_cell.length_c   1.000
_cell.angle_alpha   90.00
_cell.angle_beta   90.00
_cell.angle_gamma   90.00
#
_symmetry.space_group_name_H-M   'P 1'
#
loop_
_entity.id
_entity.type
_entity.pdbx_description
1 polymer ?
#
loop_
_entity_poly.entity_id
_entity_poly.type
_entity_poly.pdbx_seq_one_letter_code
_entity_poly.pdbx_strand_id
1 'polypeptide(L)'
;MPSHRNPEDPPRNALVTGDAVAIEIATFLRHLESCFRARQRVAARAPEAGEPDDTAFSLELSIASLDRDVLHRTFPDLPPQIGLLGPTQAGKSSMANWLMGLDRAGVSPLAGFTIHPQGFCWGSGADAAADALVPFFHGLERVEPAALSRDQLARYTLAAVGAGLPSQLAPAGCIWDTPDFDSVDSEVYRSQVLRIAALADLAILVISKDKYADQTVWDMLGLLESLGQPSLVVMNKIEPQSRDLLVTSFHE
;
A
#
# COMPACT_ATOMS: atom_id res chain seq x y z
N MET A 1 15.95 -29.65 -13.43
CA MET A 1 15.17 -29.74 -14.67
C MET A 1 14.26 -28.52 -14.72
N PRO A 2 14.64 -27.43 -15.41
CA PRO A 2 13.78 -26.26 -15.49
C PRO A 2 12.62 -26.57 -16.44
N SER A 3 11.38 -26.45 -15.94
CA SER A 3 10.18 -26.65 -16.74
C SER A 3 10.04 -25.52 -17.76
N HIS A 4 10.09 -25.85 -19.05
CA HIS A 4 9.65 -24.95 -20.11
C HIS A 4 8.15 -24.67 -19.94
N ARG A 5 7.77 -23.42 -19.66
CA ARG A 5 6.37 -22.97 -19.77
C ARG A 5 6.07 -22.60 -21.22
N ASN A 6 4.89 -22.99 -21.66
CA ASN A 6 4.34 -22.69 -22.98
C ASN A 6 3.88 -21.21 -23.00
N PRO A 7 4.28 -20.38 -23.98
CA PRO A 7 3.86 -18.97 -24.05
C PRO A 7 2.35 -18.75 -24.24
N GLU A 8 1.57 -19.80 -24.51
CA GLU A 8 0.11 -19.73 -24.62
C GLU A 8 -0.66 -20.02 -23.32
N ASP A 9 0.03 -20.34 -22.21
CA ASP A 9 -0.65 -20.47 -20.93
C ASP A 9 -1.11 -19.07 -20.45
N PRO A 10 -2.42 -18.85 -20.21
CA PRO A 10 -2.87 -17.60 -19.61
C PRO A 10 -2.16 -17.41 -18.27
N PRO A 11 -1.70 -16.19 -17.94
CA PRO A 11 -0.99 -15.94 -16.70
C PRO A 11 -1.91 -16.31 -15.53
N ARG A 12 -1.47 -17.30 -14.73
CA ARG A 12 -2.22 -17.89 -13.61
C ARG A 12 -2.80 -16.89 -12.60
N ASN A 13 -2.36 -15.63 -12.60
CA ASN A 13 -2.72 -14.61 -11.63
C ASN A 13 -3.11 -13.27 -12.30
N ALA A 14 -3.82 -13.27 -13.43
CA ALA A 14 -4.34 -12.03 -14.02
C ALA A 14 -5.82 -11.82 -13.68
N LEU A 15 -6.11 -10.65 -13.12
CA LEU A 15 -7.45 -10.09 -12.93
C LEU A 15 -8.07 -9.60 -14.25
N VAL A 16 -7.81 -10.24 -15.37
CA VAL A 16 -8.39 -9.83 -16.66
C VAL A 16 -9.20 -10.98 -17.22
N THR A 17 -10.49 -10.98 -16.92
CA THR A 17 -11.43 -11.96 -17.45
C THR A 17 -12.21 -11.38 -18.64
N GLY A 18 -12.11 -12.05 -19.80
CA GLY A 18 -13.13 -12.00 -20.84
C GLY A 18 -12.94 -11.03 -22.02
N ASP A 19 -12.14 -9.97 -21.90
CA ASP A 19 -11.91 -9.03 -23.01
C ASP A 19 -10.46 -9.08 -23.51
N ALA A 20 -10.25 -9.55 -24.75
CA ALA A 20 -8.94 -9.67 -25.38
C ALA A 20 -8.19 -8.33 -25.42
N VAL A 21 -8.92 -7.22 -25.58
CA VAL A 21 -8.34 -5.87 -25.60
C VAL A 21 -7.84 -5.47 -24.21
N ALA A 22 -8.58 -5.81 -23.15
CA ALA A 22 -8.14 -5.55 -21.77
C ALA A 22 -6.88 -6.36 -21.42
N ILE A 23 -6.75 -7.59 -21.95
CA ILE A 23 -5.56 -8.43 -21.77
C ILE A 23 -4.34 -7.82 -22.47
N GLU A 24 -4.52 -7.33 -23.70
CA GLU A 24 -3.46 -6.65 -24.46
C GLU A 24 -3.00 -5.37 -23.78
N ILE A 25 -3.93 -4.53 -23.31
CA ILE A 25 -3.62 -3.29 -22.59
C ILE A 25 -2.86 -3.60 -21.29
N ALA A 26 -3.35 -4.54 -20.48
CA ALA A 26 -2.67 -4.92 -19.23
C ALA A 26 -1.28 -5.49 -19.50
N THR A 27 -1.10 -6.23 -20.60
CA THR A 27 0.20 -6.77 -21.00
C THR A 27 1.15 -5.69 -21.47
N PHE A 28 0.66 -4.70 -22.22
CA PHE A 28 1.40 -3.53 -22.64
C PHE A 28 1.86 -2.69 -21.43
N LEU A 29 0.97 -2.41 -20.48
CA LEU A 29 1.29 -1.66 -19.27
C LEU A 29 2.35 -2.36 -18.43
N ARG A 30 2.26 -3.68 -18.25
CA ARG A 30 3.29 -4.48 -17.55
C ARG A 30 4.63 -4.46 -18.27
N HIS A 31 4.64 -4.53 -19.61
CA HIS A 31 5.87 -4.43 -20.38
C HIS A 31 6.52 -3.05 -20.19
N LEU A 32 5.71 -1.99 -20.24
CA LEU A 32 6.15 -0.62 -20.03
C LEU A 32 6.72 -0.42 -18.61
N GLU A 33 6.06 -0.95 -17.58
CA GLU A 33 6.55 -0.99 -16.20
C GLU A 33 7.91 -1.69 -16.09
N SER A 34 8.04 -2.87 -16.69
CA SER A 34 9.28 -3.66 -16.68
C SER A 34 10.43 -2.90 -17.33
N CYS A 35 10.17 -2.27 -18.49
CA CYS A 35 11.14 -1.42 -19.18
C CYS A 35 11.55 -0.21 -18.34
N PHE A 36 10.59 0.45 -17.68
CA PHE A 36 10.86 1.63 -16.85
C PHE A 36 11.66 1.27 -15.59
N ARG A 37 11.30 0.19 -14.88
CA ARG A 37 12.08 -0.35 -13.75
C ARG A 37 13.50 -0.75 -14.17
N ALA A 38 13.65 -1.34 -15.36
CA ALA A 38 14.97 -1.68 -15.89
C ALA A 38 15.82 -0.42 -16.14
N ARG A 39 15.22 0.65 -16.67
CA ARG A 39 15.88 1.96 -16.86
C ARG A 39 16.28 2.61 -15.54
N GLN A 40 15.41 2.60 -14.54
CA GLN A 40 15.72 3.13 -13.21
C GLN A 40 16.86 2.38 -12.53
N ARG A 41 16.87 1.04 -12.58
CA ARG A 41 17.99 0.25 -12.03
C ARG A 41 19.35 0.59 -12.66
N VAL A 42 19.33 1.01 -13.93
CA VAL A 42 20.53 1.48 -14.64
C VAL A 42 20.88 2.90 -14.19
N ALA A 43 19.89 3.78 -14.02
CA ALA A 43 20.07 5.16 -13.56
C ALA A 43 20.55 5.24 -12.10
N ALA A 44 19.99 4.44 -11.19
CA ALA A 44 20.40 4.35 -9.78
C ALA A 44 21.82 3.80 -9.57
N ARG A 45 22.40 3.15 -10.58
CA ARG A 45 23.80 2.70 -10.59
C ARG A 45 24.76 3.73 -11.18
N ALA A 46 24.25 4.84 -11.72
CA ALA A 46 25.07 5.93 -12.20
C ALA A 46 25.55 6.80 -11.01
N PRO A 47 26.82 7.20 -10.97
CA PRO A 47 27.38 8.00 -9.88
C PRO A 47 26.82 9.44 -9.77
N GLU A 48 25.99 9.85 -10.73
CA GLU A 48 25.27 11.15 -10.77
C GLU A 48 23.75 10.94 -10.69
N ALA A 49 23.27 10.09 -9.79
CA ALA A 49 21.83 10.00 -9.54
C ALA A 49 21.34 11.31 -8.91
N GLY A 50 20.73 12.17 -9.73
CA GLY A 50 19.98 13.33 -9.27
C GLY A 50 18.78 12.93 -8.40
N GLU A 51 18.05 13.93 -7.90
CA GLU A 51 16.88 13.77 -7.04
C GLU A 51 15.94 12.64 -7.49
N PRO A 52 15.30 11.92 -6.54
CA PRO A 52 14.39 10.81 -6.86
C PRO A 52 13.41 11.19 -7.98
N ASP A 53 13.39 10.38 -9.04
CA ASP A 53 12.63 10.68 -10.27
C ASP A 53 11.12 10.60 -10.00
N ASP A 54 10.45 11.74 -9.79
CA ASP A 54 9.00 11.86 -9.62
C ASP A 54 8.19 11.14 -10.71
N THR A 55 8.75 11.03 -11.91
CA THR A 55 8.14 10.32 -13.05
C THR A 55 7.93 8.83 -12.76
N ALA A 56 8.86 8.22 -12.02
CA ALA A 56 8.77 6.83 -11.59
C ALA A 56 7.60 6.57 -10.67
N PHE A 57 7.44 7.45 -9.69
CA PHE A 57 6.38 7.35 -8.69
C PHE A 57 5.01 7.54 -9.33
N SER A 58 4.88 8.54 -10.22
CA SER A 58 3.66 8.78 -10.97
C SER A 58 3.25 7.57 -11.82
N LEU A 59 4.20 6.92 -12.50
CA LEU A 59 3.92 5.73 -13.31
C LEU A 59 3.49 4.53 -12.46
N GLU A 60 4.21 4.24 -11.38
CA GLU A 60 3.89 3.10 -10.50
C GLU A 60 2.51 3.27 -9.87
N LEU A 61 2.21 4.48 -9.42
CA LEU A 61 0.91 4.81 -8.88
C LEU A 61 -0.19 4.66 -9.93
N SER A 62 0.04 5.17 -11.16
CA SER A 62 -0.91 5.05 -12.27
C SER A 62 -1.22 3.59 -12.61
N ILE A 63 -0.19 2.73 -12.64
CA ILE A 63 -0.38 1.29 -12.88
C ILE A 63 -1.20 0.67 -11.76
N ALA A 64 -0.87 0.96 -10.50
CA ALA A 64 -1.61 0.43 -9.36
C ALA A 64 -3.09 0.91 -9.34
N SER A 65 -3.36 2.14 -9.79
CA SER A 65 -4.75 2.64 -9.95
C SER A 65 -5.51 1.88 -11.04
N LEU A 66 -4.87 1.58 -12.17
CA LEU A 66 -5.47 0.76 -13.23
C LEU A 66 -5.73 -0.67 -12.75
N ASP A 67 -4.79 -1.26 -12.00
CA ASP A 67 -4.99 -2.57 -11.39
C ASP A 67 -6.18 -2.57 -10.41
N ARG A 68 -6.38 -1.49 -9.65
CA ARG A 68 -7.54 -1.33 -8.77
C ARG A 68 -8.84 -1.27 -9.57
N ASP A 69 -8.89 -0.51 -10.65
CA ASP A 69 -10.09 -0.44 -11.49
C ASP A 69 -10.47 -1.82 -12.04
N VAL A 70 -9.47 -2.58 -12.46
CA VAL A 70 -9.64 -3.95 -12.95
C VAL A 70 -10.09 -4.89 -11.81
N LEU A 71 -9.50 -4.76 -10.62
CA LEU A 71 -9.90 -5.48 -9.41
C LEU A 71 -11.37 -5.24 -9.06
N HIS A 72 -11.81 -3.98 -9.01
CA HIS A 72 -13.19 -3.61 -8.69
C HIS A 72 -14.21 -4.08 -9.75
N ARG A 73 -13.81 -4.09 -11.03
CA ARG A 73 -14.67 -4.65 -12.09
C ARG A 73 -14.84 -6.16 -11.98
N THR A 74 -13.79 -6.86 -11.54
CA THR A 74 -13.79 -8.32 -11.44
C THR A 74 -14.44 -8.80 -10.14
N PHE A 75 -14.25 -8.06 -9.05
CA PHE A 75 -14.83 -8.33 -7.74
C PHE A 75 -15.61 -7.09 -7.25
N PRO A 76 -16.82 -6.86 -7.78
CA PRO A 76 -17.62 -5.68 -7.43
C PRO A 76 -18.06 -5.66 -5.96
N ASP A 77 -18.11 -6.84 -5.32
CA ASP A 77 -18.46 -7.01 -3.91
C ASP A 77 -17.23 -7.04 -2.99
N LEU A 78 -16.05 -6.63 -3.49
CA LEU A 78 -14.86 -6.54 -2.67
C LEU A 78 -15.13 -5.56 -1.52
N PRO A 79 -14.84 -5.95 -0.26
CA PRO A 79 -15.10 -5.07 0.87
C PRO A 79 -14.17 -3.84 0.80
N PRO A 80 -14.56 -2.72 1.45
CA PRO A 80 -13.79 -1.48 1.38
C PRO A 80 -12.37 -1.65 1.94
N GLN A 81 -11.40 -1.05 1.26
CA GLN A 81 -9.98 -1.09 1.60
C GLN A 81 -9.56 0.21 2.29
N ILE A 82 -9.03 0.11 3.51
CA ILE A 82 -8.55 1.25 4.29
C ILE A 82 -7.02 1.17 4.38
N GLY A 83 -6.32 2.18 3.86
CA GLY A 83 -4.86 2.25 3.89
C GLY A 83 -4.36 3.17 5.01
N LEU A 84 -3.54 2.66 5.93
CA LEU A 84 -2.86 3.48 6.93
C LEU A 84 -1.49 3.89 6.40
N LEU A 85 -1.36 5.15 5.98
CA LEU A 85 -0.17 5.73 5.38
C LEU A 85 0.50 6.66 6.38
N GLY A 86 1.79 6.94 6.23
CA GLY A 86 2.49 7.85 7.15
C GLY A 86 3.99 7.61 7.23
N PRO A 87 4.75 8.61 7.72
CA PRO A 87 6.18 8.50 7.92
C PRO A 87 6.53 7.60 9.12
N THR A 88 7.83 7.40 9.29
CA THR A 88 8.46 6.68 10.37
C THR A 88 7.99 7.18 11.71
N GLN A 89 7.64 6.25 12.61
CA GLN A 89 7.18 6.55 13.96
C GLN A 89 5.92 7.43 14.07
N ALA A 90 5.11 7.57 13.01
CA ALA A 90 3.83 8.27 13.08
C ALA A 90 2.78 7.55 13.95
N GLY A 91 2.94 6.23 14.17
CA GLY A 91 2.03 5.40 14.96
C GLY A 91 0.95 4.67 14.16
N LYS A 92 1.19 4.40 12.87
CA LYS A 92 0.30 3.63 11.98
C LYS A 92 -0.09 2.27 12.56
N SER A 93 0.88 1.43 12.90
CA SER A 93 0.64 0.08 13.45
C SER A 93 -0.11 0.12 14.78
N SER A 94 0.17 1.10 15.64
CA SER A 94 -0.58 1.30 16.89
C SER A 94 -2.03 1.69 16.61
N MET A 95 -2.28 2.53 15.59
CA MET A 95 -3.64 2.87 15.17
C MET A 95 -4.36 1.67 14.53
N ALA A 96 -3.67 0.85 13.75
CA ALA A 96 -4.20 -0.41 13.22
C ALA A 96 -4.68 -1.31 14.35
N ASN A 97 -3.82 -1.54 15.36
CA ASN A 97 -4.16 -2.35 16.53
C ASN A 97 -5.32 -1.76 17.33
N TRP A 98 -5.33 -0.44 17.54
CA TRP A 98 -6.40 0.25 18.24
C TRP A 98 -7.74 0.10 17.52
N LEU A 99 -7.78 0.31 16.20
CA LEU A 99 -8.97 0.10 15.39
C LEU A 99 -9.43 -1.36 15.52
N MET A 100 -8.54 -2.32 15.26
CA MET A 100 -8.91 -3.74 15.31
C MET A 100 -9.25 -4.25 16.70
N GLY A 101 -8.87 -3.55 17.78
CA GLY A 101 -8.97 -4.05 19.16
C GLY A 101 -8.06 -5.27 19.41
N LEU A 102 -7.01 -5.43 18.60
CA LEU A 102 -6.13 -6.60 18.59
C LEU A 102 -4.68 -6.13 18.48
N ASP A 103 -3.75 -6.79 19.18
CA ASP A 103 -2.32 -6.53 19.04
C ASP A 103 -1.72 -7.44 17.97
N ARG A 104 -1.93 -7.10 16.69
CA ARG A 104 -1.64 -7.97 15.53
C ARG A 104 -0.73 -7.33 14.49
N ALA A 105 -0.84 -6.02 14.26
CA ALA A 105 0.16 -5.27 13.52
C ALA A 105 1.42 -5.18 14.38
N GLY A 106 2.55 -5.59 13.83
CA GLY A 106 3.83 -5.54 14.54
C GLY A 106 4.19 -4.10 14.90
N VAL A 107 4.07 -3.72 16.17
CA VAL A 107 4.52 -2.42 16.67
C VAL A 107 5.96 -2.56 17.17
N SER A 108 6.85 -1.68 16.73
CA SER A 108 8.18 -1.55 17.31
C SER A 108 8.56 -0.09 17.47
N PRO A 109 9.28 0.25 18.56
CA PRO A 109 9.87 1.58 18.74
C PRO A 109 11.04 1.85 17.78
N LEU A 110 11.54 0.85 17.05
CA LEU A 110 12.61 1.04 16.07
C LEU A 110 12.06 1.60 14.76
N ALA A 111 12.74 2.61 14.21
CA ALA A 111 12.46 3.13 12.86
C ALA A 111 12.56 2.03 11.79
N GLY A 112 11.71 2.05 10.75
CA GLY A 112 11.76 1.07 9.67
C GLY A 112 11.44 -0.35 10.13
N PHE A 113 10.45 -0.51 11.02
CA PHE A 113 10.03 -1.82 11.50
C PHE A 113 8.99 -2.47 10.58
N THR A 114 8.00 -1.69 10.14
CA THR A 114 7.07 -2.14 9.11
C THR A 114 7.75 -1.95 7.77
N ILE A 115 8.35 -3.03 7.25
CA ILE A 115 8.98 -3.07 5.92
C ILE A 115 8.16 -3.90 4.92
N HIS A 116 7.06 -4.48 5.41
CA HIS A 116 6.08 -5.26 4.64
C HIS A 116 4.68 -4.71 4.92
N PRO A 117 3.82 -4.54 3.91
CA PRO A 117 2.40 -4.31 4.10
C PRO A 117 1.76 -5.46 4.87
N GLN A 118 0.91 -5.12 5.82
CA GLN A 118 0.15 -6.08 6.60
C GLN A 118 -1.34 -5.74 6.50
N GLY A 119 -2.12 -6.65 5.92
CA GLY A 119 -3.55 -6.51 5.74
C GLY A 119 -4.34 -7.34 6.73
N PHE A 120 -5.44 -6.78 7.19
CA PHE A 120 -6.34 -7.38 8.18
C PHE A 120 -7.79 -7.20 7.73
N CYS A 121 -8.44 -8.30 7.35
CA CYS A 121 -9.81 -8.29 6.81
C CYS A 121 -10.81 -8.83 7.82
N TRP A 122 -12.00 -8.22 7.88
CA TRP A 122 -13.11 -8.67 8.74
C TRP A 122 -14.41 -8.82 7.93
N GLY A 123 -15.39 -9.47 8.54
CA GLY A 123 -16.72 -9.69 7.97
C GLY A 123 -16.89 -11.06 7.33
N SER A 124 -18.13 -11.38 6.94
CA SER A 124 -18.44 -12.62 6.22
C SER A 124 -17.76 -12.61 4.86
N GLY A 125 -16.90 -13.61 4.60
CA GLY A 125 -16.16 -13.70 3.34
C GLY A 125 -14.77 -13.04 3.37
N ALA A 126 -14.22 -12.70 4.55
CA ALA A 126 -12.86 -12.16 4.69
C ALA A 126 -11.79 -13.00 3.96
N ASP A 127 -11.89 -14.33 4.00
CA ASP A 127 -10.97 -15.22 3.28
C ASP A 127 -11.12 -15.11 1.76
N ALA A 128 -12.35 -15.05 1.26
CA ALA A 128 -12.61 -14.89 -0.17
C ALA A 128 -12.14 -13.52 -0.69
N ALA A 129 -12.34 -12.46 0.10
CA ALA A 129 -11.81 -11.14 -0.19
C ALA A 129 -10.27 -11.15 -0.19
N ALA A 130 -9.65 -11.87 0.75
CA ALA A 130 -8.20 -11.99 0.80
C ALA A 130 -7.62 -12.70 -0.44
N ASP A 131 -8.30 -13.73 -0.94
CA ASP A 131 -7.90 -14.44 -2.15
C ASP A 131 -8.13 -13.60 -3.41
N ALA A 132 -9.22 -12.81 -3.46
CA ALA A 132 -9.49 -11.86 -4.54
C ALA A 132 -8.41 -10.78 -4.70
N LEU A 133 -7.72 -10.42 -3.61
CA LEU A 133 -6.65 -9.43 -3.60
C LEU A 133 -5.29 -9.96 -4.09
N VAL A 134 -5.09 -11.28 -4.15
CA VAL A 134 -3.80 -11.89 -4.54
C VAL A 134 -3.30 -11.40 -5.92
N PRO A 135 -4.12 -11.31 -6.98
CA PRO A 135 -3.64 -10.85 -8.28
C PRO A 135 -3.25 -9.36 -8.30
N PHE A 136 -3.83 -8.54 -7.41
CA PHE A 136 -3.50 -7.11 -7.28
C PHE A 136 -2.07 -6.93 -6.75
N PHE A 137 -1.64 -7.75 -5.79
CA PHE A 137 -0.29 -7.74 -5.23
C PHE A 137 0.74 -8.51 -6.08
N HIS A 138 0.56 -8.55 -7.41
CA HIS A 138 1.49 -9.25 -8.28
C HIS A 138 2.94 -8.76 -8.06
N GLY A 139 3.88 -9.72 -8.02
CA GLY A 139 5.28 -9.45 -7.70
C GLY A 139 5.59 -9.47 -6.19
N LEU A 140 4.58 -9.55 -5.32
CA LEU A 140 4.74 -9.82 -3.89
C LEU A 140 4.23 -11.23 -3.56
N GLU A 141 4.90 -11.87 -2.61
CA GLU A 141 4.49 -13.16 -2.06
C GLU A 141 3.62 -12.94 -0.80
N ARG A 142 2.39 -13.47 -0.80
CA ARG A 142 1.57 -13.54 0.42
C ARG A 142 2.17 -14.59 1.35
N VAL A 143 2.54 -14.19 2.55
CA VAL A 143 3.08 -15.09 3.57
C VAL A 143 2.37 -14.93 4.91
N GLU A 144 2.55 -15.91 5.78
CA GLU A 144 2.16 -15.79 7.17
C GLU A 144 3.05 -14.77 7.91
N PRO A 145 2.55 -14.07 8.95
CA PRO A 145 3.34 -13.08 9.69
C PRO A 145 4.68 -13.59 10.22
N ALA A 146 4.74 -14.88 10.62
CA ALA A 146 5.96 -15.50 11.11
C ALA A 146 7.05 -15.71 10.03
N ALA A 147 6.70 -15.60 8.74
CA ALA A 147 7.60 -15.77 7.61
C ALA A 147 8.10 -14.42 7.03
N LEU A 148 7.70 -13.28 7.62
CA LEU A 148 8.25 -11.99 7.29
C LEU A 148 9.74 -11.92 7.68
N SER A 149 10.56 -11.38 6.79
CA SER A 149 12.00 -11.25 7.01
C SER A 149 12.55 -10.03 6.28
N ARG A 150 13.50 -9.36 6.92
CA ARG A 150 14.26 -8.24 6.33
C ARG A 150 15.03 -8.63 5.07
N ASP A 151 15.33 -9.93 4.90
CA ASP A 151 16.05 -10.44 3.72
C ASP A 151 15.16 -10.59 2.49
N GLN A 152 13.83 -10.58 2.65
CA GLN A 152 12.87 -10.88 1.58
C GLN A 152 11.75 -9.84 1.52
N LEU A 153 12.09 -8.66 1.00
CA LEU A 153 11.23 -7.46 0.99
C LEU A 153 9.97 -7.58 0.10
N ALA A 154 9.96 -8.47 -0.88
CA ALA A 154 8.83 -8.67 -1.82
C ALA A 154 7.73 -9.55 -1.20
N ARG A 155 7.25 -9.18 -0.01
CA ARG A 155 6.32 -9.96 0.80
C ARG A 155 5.29 -9.08 1.48
N TYR A 156 4.10 -9.63 1.65
CA TYR A 156 3.01 -9.02 2.42
C TYR A 156 2.26 -10.08 3.23
N THR A 157 1.50 -9.63 4.22
CA THR A 157 0.56 -10.50 4.95
C THR A 157 -0.86 -10.06 4.69
N LEU A 158 -1.77 -11.03 4.74
CA LEU A 158 -3.21 -10.76 4.70
C LEU A 158 -3.93 -11.80 5.52
N ALA A 159 -4.47 -11.37 6.66
CA ALA A 159 -5.09 -12.23 7.66
C ALA A 159 -6.55 -11.84 7.88
N ALA A 160 -7.40 -12.85 8.06
CA ALA A 160 -8.72 -12.63 8.62
C ALA A 160 -8.61 -12.31 10.12
N VAL A 161 -9.32 -11.27 10.57
CA VAL A 161 -9.39 -10.87 11.97
C VAL A 161 -10.81 -10.97 12.50
N GLY A 162 -10.92 -11.24 13.80
CA GLY A 162 -12.20 -11.25 14.51
C GLY A 162 -12.80 -9.85 14.63
N ALA A 163 -13.99 -9.77 15.23
CA ALA A 163 -14.71 -8.52 15.44
C ALA A 163 -13.89 -7.50 16.28
N GLY A 164 -13.63 -6.32 15.69
CA GLY A 164 -13.02 -5.13 16.32
C GLY A 164 -13.89 -3.87 16.16
N LEU A 165 -13.38 -2.66 16.43
CA LEU A 165 -14.15 -1.41 16.14
C LEU A 165 -14.60 -1.32 14.67
N PRO A 166 -13.79 -1.68 13.66
CA PRO A 166 -14.20 -1.67 12.26
C PRO A 166 -15.45 -2.52 11.99
N SER A 167 -15.60 -3.66 12.68
CA SER A 167 -16.78 -4.53 12.54
C SER A 167 -18.08 -3.91 13.07
N GLN A 168 -17.98 -2.87 13.91
CA GLN A 168 -19.12 -2.08 14.39
C GLN A 168 -19.49 -0.95 13.43
N LEU A 169 -18.55 -0.51 12.60
CA LEU A 169 -18.71 0.59 11.64
C LEU A 169 -19.14 0.08 10.26
N ALA A 170 -18.64 -1.08 9.84
CA ALA A 170 -18.97 -1.71 8.57
C ALA A 170 -19.04 -3.24 8.71
N PRO A 171 -19.97 -3.91 8.00
CA PRO A 171 -20.15 -5.36 8.08
C PRO A 171 -18.93 -6.16 7.57
N ALA A 172 -18.13 -5.58 6.66
CA ALA A 172 -16.90 -6.14 6.14
C ALA A 172 -15.94 -5.01 5.71
N GLY A 173 -14.65 -5.32 5.63
CA GLY A 173 -13.60 -4.38 5.23
C GLY A 173 -12.21 -5.00 5.39
N CYS A 174 -11.20 -4.29 4.91
CA CYS A 174 -9.79 -4.62 5.15
C CYS A 174 -9.02 -3.35 5.54
N ILE A 175 -8.19 -3.44 6.58
CA ILE A 175 -7.24 -2.39 6.98
C ILE A 175 -5.84 -2.84 6.62
N TRP A 176 -5.06 -1.93 6.04
CA TRP A 176 -3.68 -2.13 5.65
C TRP A 176 -2.76 -1.24 6.48
N ASP A 177 -1.85 -1.85 7.22
CA ASP A 177 -0.70 -1.16 7.81
C ASP A 177 0.47 -1.16 6.82
N THR A 178 0.94 0.01 6.42
CA THR A 178 1.98 0.14 5.39
C THR A 178 3.36 0.41 5.97
N PRO A 179 4.42 0.15 5.20
CA PRO A 179 5.74 0.65 5.51
C PRO A 179 5.82 2.18 5.64
N ASP A 180 6.90 2.64 6.25
CA ASP A 180 7.24 4.06 6.38
C ASP A 180 7.71 4.62 5.03
N PHE A 181 6.99 5.61 4.47
CA PHE A 181 7.35 6.17 3.16
C PHE A 181 8.59 7.08 3.17
N ASP A 182 9.03 7.57 4.34
CA ASP A 182 10.17 8.48 4.52
C ASP A 182 11.47 7.75 4.87
N SER A 183 11.46 6.41 4.88
CA SER A 183 12.66 5.63 5.17
C SER A 183 13.62 5.57 3.98
N VAL A 184 14.93 5.66 4.26
CA VAL A 184 16.01 6.01 3.31
C VAL A 184 16.49 4.84 2.44
N ASP A 185 16.16 3.60 2.81
CA ASP A 185 16.83 2.38 2.35
C ASP A 185 15.96 1.31 1.62
N SER A 186 15.03 1.67 0.72
CA SER A 186 14.80 0.90 -0.52
C SER A 186 13.56 1.37 -1.27
N GLU A 187 13.71 1.51 -2.59
CA GLU A 187 12.61 1.61 -3.58
C GLU A 187 11.53 0.52 -3.40
N VAL A 188 11.89 -0.62 -2.77
CA VAL A 188 11.05 -1.81 -2.66
C VAL A 188 9.88 -1.65 -1.69
N TYR A 189 10.01 -0.94 -0.57
CA TYR A 189 8.83 -0.70 0.29
C TYR A 189 8.03 0.53 -0.15
N ARG A 190 8.64 1.50 -0.83
CA ARG A 190 7.92 2.69 -1.32
C ARG A 190 6.92 2.31 -2.43
N SER A 191 7.30 1.42 -3.33
CA SER A 191 6.38 0.80 -4.30
C SER A 191 5.19 0.09 -3.65
N GLN A 192 5.44 -0.60 -2.53
CA GLN A 192 4.39 -1.27 -1.76
C GLN A 192 3.45 -0.27 -1.09
N VAL A 193 3.97 0.85 -0.56
CA VAL A 193 3.15 1.95 -0.02
C VAL A 193 2.26 2.54 -1.11
N LEU A 194 2.81 2.84 -2.30
CA LEU A 194 2.03 3.37 -3.42
C LEU A 194 0.95 2.40 -3.89
N ARG A 195 1.25 1.10 -3.93
CA ARG A 195 0.27 0.08 -4.30
C ARG A 195 -0.88 0.00 -3.30
N ILE A 196 -0.61 0.11 -2.00
CA ILE A 196 -1.67 0.20 -0.98
C ILE A 196 -2.41 1.54 -1.07
N ALA A 197 -1.71 2.65 -1.31
CA ALA A 197 -2.33 3.95 -1.49
C ALA A 197 -3.34 3.89 -2.64
N ALA A 198 -2.93 3.39 -3.81
CA ALA A 198 -3.82 3.20 -4.95
C ALA A 198 -4.99 2.25 -4.66
N LEU A 199 -4.79 1.17 -3.88
CA LEU A 199 -5.83 0.22 -3.49
C LEU A 199 -6.92 0.84 -2.61
N ALA A 200 -6.55 1.81 -1.75
CA ALA A 200 -7.41 2.29 -0.70
C ALA A 200 -8.66 3.02 -1.25
N ASP A 201 -9.81 2.66 -0.69
CA ASP A 201 -11.05 3.43 -0.80
C ASP A 201 -11.08 4.59 0.20
N LEU A 202 -10.36 4.43 1.32
CA LEU A 202 -10.07 5.47 2.30
C LEU A 202 -8.59 5.42 2.67
N ALA A 203 -7.85 6.47 2.32
CA ALA A 203 -6.49 6.68 2.77
C ALA A 203 -6.49 7.42 4.11
N ILE A 204 -5.90 6.85 5.15
CA ILE A 204 -5.70 7.52 6.44
C ILE A 204 -4.22 7.84 6.58
N LEU A 205 -3.88 9.11 6.43
CA LEU A 205 -2.52 9.61 6.57
C LEU A 205 -2.24 9.97 8.03
N VAL A 206 -1.49 9.10 8.72
CA VAL A 206 -1.05 9.29 10.10
C VAL A 206 0.25 10.09 10.10
N ILE A 207 0.26 11.22 10.79
CA ILE A 207 1.42 12.08 10.95
C ILE A 207 1.65 12.38 12.43
N SER A 208 2.89 12.66 12.83
CA SER A 208 3.19 13.15 14.19
C SER A 208 3.50 14.65 14.17
N LYS A 209 3.44 15.28 15.35
CA LYS A 209 3.87 16.68 15.56
C LYS A 209 5.29 16.96 15.05
N ASP A 210 6.17 15.96 15.08
CA ASP A 210 7.57 16.15 14.70
C ASP A 210 7.83 15.94 13.20
N LYS A 211 6.83 15.43 12.47
CA LYS A 211 6.94 15.00 11.08
C LYS A 211 5.97 15.66 10.11
N TYR A 212 4.97 16.41 10.60
CA TYR A 212 3.95 17.01 9.72
C TYR A 212 4.52 18.01 8.69
N ALA A 213 5.67 18.62 9.00
CA ALA A 213 6.32 19.60 8.13
C ALA A 213 7.36 18.98 7.17
N ASP A 214 7.55 17.66 7.20
CA ASP A 214 8.49 16.98 6.30
C ASP A 214 7.96 17.02 4.86
N GLN A 215 8.82 17.34 3.89
CA GLN A 215 8.46 17.40 2.46
C GLN A 215 7.80 16.09 1.97
N THR A 216 8.28 14.94 2.45
CA THR A 216 7.76 13.62 2.07
C THR A 216 6.28 13.41 2.44
N VAL A 217 5.78 14.11 3.46
CA VAL A 217 4.36 14.11 3.83
C VAL A 217 3.54 14.89 2.81
N TRP A 218 4.03 16.07 2.40
CA TRP A 218 3.39 16.89 1.38
C TRP A 218 3.40 16.24 0.01
N ASP A 219 4.48 15.57 -0.35
CA ASP A 219 4.55 14.77 -1.59
C ASP A 219 3.49 13.68 -1.57
N MET A 220 3.34 12.97 -0.45
CA MET A 220 2.31 11.92 -0.31
C MET A 220 0.89 12.50 -0.37
N LEU A 221 0.65 13.69 0.22
CA LEU A 221 -0.63 14.39 0.11
C LEU A 221 -0.95 14.77 -1.34
N GLY A 222 0.01 15.32 -2.08
CA GLY A 222 -0.15 15.66 -3.50
C GLY A 222 -0.44 14.43 -4.37
N LEU A 223 0.15 13.28 -4.05
CA LEU A 223 -0.16 12.01 -4.70
C LEU A 223 -1.60 11.55 -4.41
N LEU A 224 -2.04 11.58 -3.15
CA LEU A 224 -3.40 11.20 -2.77
C LEU A 224 -4.46 12.14 -3.38
N GLU A 225 -4.17 13.44 -3.44
CA GLU A 225 -5.02 14.43 -4.10
C GLU A 225 -5.16 14.13 -5.60
N SER A 226 -4.05 13.81 -6.27
CA SER A 226 -4.03 13.47 -7.70
C SER A 226 -4.84 12.23 -8.03
N LEU A 227 -4.99 11.30 -7.08
CA LEU A 227 -5.82 10.10 -7.22
C LEU A 227 -7.32 10.37 -7.01
N GLY A 228 -7.69 11.53 -6.47
CA GLY A 228 -9.06 11.84 -6.06
C GLY A 228 -9.59 10.89 -4.98
N GLN A 229 -8.70 10.28 -4.20
CA GLN A 229 -9.07 9.32 -3.17
C GLN A 229 -9.60 10.02 -1.92
N PRO A 230 -10.66 9.49 -1.29
CA PRO A 230 -11.06 9.94 0.05
C PRO A 230 -9.89 9.79 1.02
N SER A 231 -9.44 10.91 1.59
CA SER A 231 -8.30 10.96 2.51
C SER A 231 -8.67 11.58 3.85
N LEU A 232 -8.20 10.98 4.94
CA LEU A 232 -8.28 11.50 6.30
C LEU A 232 -6.88 11.71 6.85
N VAL A 233 -6.54 12.93 7.26
CA VAL A 233 -5.28 13.19 7.97
C VAL A 233 -5.51 13.03 9.46
N VAL A 234 -4.71 12.18 10.09
CA VAL A 234 -4.70 11.96 11.54
C VAL A 234 -3.38 12.46 12.10
N MET A 235 -3.45 13.59 12.79
CA MET A 235 -2.30 14.09 13.53
C MET A 235 -2.26 13.42 14.92
N ASN A 236 -1.31 12.51 15.05
CA ASN A 236 -1.10 11.64 16.20
C ASN A 236 -0.02 12.20 17.14
N LYS A 237 0.06 11.65 18.35
CA LYS A 237 1.02 12.05 19.40
C LYS A 237 0.92 13.54 19.77
N ILE A 238 -0.28 14.10 19.71
CA ILE A 238 -0.53 15.48 20.13
C ILE A 238 -0.77 15.50 21.64
N GLU A 239 0.01 16.32 22.34
CA GLU A 239 -0.32 16.71 23.71
C GLU A 239 -1.59 17.58 23.70
N PRO A 240 -2.56 17.37 24.62
CA PRO A 240 -3.84 18.08 24.60
C PRO A 240 -3.74 19.60 24.47
N GLN A 241 -2.68 20.19 25.02
CA GLN A 241 -2.41 21.64 25.02
C GLN A 241 -1.93 22.18 23.67
N SER A 242 -1.38 21.33 22.79
CA SER A 242 -0.85 21.73 21.47
C SER A 242 -1.88 21.58 20.34
N ARG A 243 -3.09 21.07 20.62
CA ARG A 243 -4.08 20.68 19.60
C ARG A 243 -4.52 21.84 18.70
N ASP A 244 -4.96 22.95 19.29
CA ASP A 244 -5.59 24.04 18.53
C ASP A 244 -4.57 24.78 17.64
N LEU A 245 -3.34 24.93 18.13
CA LEU A 245 -2.24 25.54 17.38
C LEU A 245 -1.83 24.70 16.17
N LEU A 246 -1.73 23.38 16.33
CA LEU A 246 -1.32 22.48 15.25
C LEU A 246 -2.40 22.30 14.17
N VAL A 247 -3.68 22.29 14.56
CA VAL A 247 -4.79 22.27 13.60
C VAL A 247 -4.78 23.55 12.76
N THR A 248 -4.55 24.70 13.39
CA THR A 248 -4.49 25.98 12.68
C THR A 248 -3.32 26.00 11.67
N SER A 249 -2.12 25.56 12.07
CA SER A 249 -0.96 25.52 11.18
C SER A 249 -1.06 24.51 10.03
N PHE A 250 -1.91 23.48 10.15
CA PHE A 250 -2.10 22.49 9.08
C PHE A 250 -3.13 22.94 8.02
N HIS A 251 -3.96 23.93 8.34
CA HIS A 251 -4.96 24.49 7.43
C HIS A 251 -4.47 25.70 6.63
N GLU A 252 -3.35 26.32 7.03
CA GLU A 252 -2.67 27.40 6.30
C GLU A 252 -1.74 26.85 5.22
#